data_AF-A0A1V6HUP3-F1
#
_entry.id   AF-A0A1V6HUP3-F1
#
_cell.length_a   1.000
_cell.length_b   1.000
_cell.length_c   1.000
_cell.angle_alpha   90.00
_cell.angle_beta   90.00
_cell.angle_gamma   90.00
#
_symmetry.space_group_name_H-M   'P 1'
#
loop_
_entity.id
_entity.type
_entity.pdbx_description
1 polymer ?
#
loop_
_entity_poly.entity_id
_entity_poly.type
_entity_poly.pdbx_seq_one_letter_code
_entity_poly.pdbx_strand_id
1 'polypeptide(L)'
;MVAAVEAADLVFLDPDNGLEGASLSPKSTALTELAALRRPGRVVLLYHHQTRYPGGAANEARHIASRLTDIGFETVDAIRLRPYSSRFYFLMDADQTLRERLREFANRWGTKAELFLHLA
;
A
#
# COMPACT_ATOMS: atom_id res chain seq x y z
N MET A 1 2.64 11.66 -16.25
CA MET A 1 2.52 10.37 -15.55
C MET A 1 1.13 9.76 -15.71
N VAL A 2 0.05 10.52 -15.49
CA VAL A 2 -1.34 10.01 -15.56
C VAL A 2 -1.67 9.34 -16.91
N ALA A 3 -1.39 9.98 -18.05
CA ALA A 3 -1.75 9.47 -19.39
C ALA A 3 -1.27 8.03 -19.68
N ALA A 4 -0.09 7.63 -19.20
CA ALA A 4 0.48 6.30 -19.47
C ALA A 4 -0.24 5.17 -18.70
N VAL A 5 -0.93 5.51 -17.61
CA VAL A 5 -1.63 4.56 -16.75
C VAL A 5 -3.15 4.79 -16.73
N GLU A 6 -3.67 5.67 -17.59
CA GLU A 6 -5.10 6.01 -17.60
C GLU A 6 -6.00 4.81 -17.87
N ALA A 7 -5.62 3.91 -18.78
CA ALA A 7 -6.39 2.72 -19.07
C ALA A 7 -6.17 1.58 -18.06
N ALA A 8 -5.25 1.73 -17.11
CA ALA A 8 -4.93 0.66 -16.16
C ALA A 8 -5.98 0.56 -15.05
N ASP A 9 -6.48 -0.65 -14.82
CA ASP A 9 -7.36 -0.99 -13.69
C ASP A 9 -6.58 -1.36 -12.43
N LEU A 10 -5.29 -1.66 -12.58
CA LEU A 10 -4.35 -1.84 -11.47
C LEU A 10 -3.10 -1.02 -11.74
N VAL A 11 -2.72 -0.18 -10.78
CA VAL A 11 -1.48 0.59 -10.82
C VAL A 11 -0.60 0.19 -9.65
N PHE A 12 0.61 -0.29 -9.94
CA PHE A 12 1.61 -0.61 -8.93
C PHE A 12 2.68 0.47 -8.88
N LEU A 13 2.91 1.01 -7.68
CA LEU A 13 3.94 1.99 -7.39
C LEU A 13 5.01 1.36 -6.50
N ASP A 14 6.24 1.33 -7.00
CA ASP A 14 7.42 0.84 -6.29
C ASP A 14 8.48 1.95 -6.11
N PRO A 15 8.18 2.98 -5.31
CA PRO A 15 9.20 3.94 -4.91
C PRO A 15 10.13 3.27 -3.88
N ASP A 16 11.45 3.38 -4.05
CA ASP A 16 12.47 2.73 -3.20
C ASP A 16 12.21 2.86 -1.67
N ASN A 17 11.66 3.99 -1.21
CA ASN A 17 11.33 4.28 0.18
C ASN A 17 9.82 4.30 0.53
N GLY A 18 8.91 4.06 -0.43
CA GLY A 18 7.47 4.09 -0.18
C GLY A 18 6.85 5.49 -0.19
N LEU A 19 5.84 5.70 0.67
CA LEU A 19 5.15 6.97 0.83
C LEU A 19 6.09 8.07 1.38
N GLU A 20 5.88 9.32 0.96
CA GLU A 20 6.61 10.48 1.48
C GLU A 20 6.57 10.58 3.01
N GLY A 21 7.73 10.88 3.60
CA GLY A 21 7.89 11.15 5.04
C GLY A 21 7.88 12.65 5.34
N ALA A 22 8.79 13.10 6.20
CA ALA A 22 8.94 14.52 6.57
C ALA A 22 9.43 15.41 5.41
N SER A 23 10.07 14.81 4.39
CA SER A 23 10.56 15.50 3.20
C SER A 23 10.31 14.65 1.96
N LEU A 24 9.87 15.27 0.88
CA LEU A 24 9.73 14.62 -0.41
C LEU A 24 11.12 14.25 -0.95
N SER A 25 11.24 13.05 -1.51
CA SER A 25 12.46 12.59 -2.18
C SER A 25 12.09 11.90 -3.50
N PRO A 26 12.99 11.84 -4.49
CA PRO A 26 12.76 11.07 -5.72
C PRO A 26 12.55 9.57 -5.49
N LYS A 27 12.82 9.09 -4.26
CA LYS A 27 12.65 7.71 -3.81
C LYS A 27 11.32 7.49 -3.10
N SER A 28 10.46 8.50 -3.04
CA SER A 28 9.17 8.45 -2.37
C SER A 28 8.05 8.84 -3.32
N THR A 29 6.87 8.27 -3.11
CA THR A 29 5.65 8.75 -3.78
C THR A 29 4.99 9.81 -2.92
N ALA A 30 4.58 10.93 -3.54
CA ALA A 30 3.84 11.98 -2.87
C ALA A 30 2.36 11.59 -2.69
N LEU A 31 1.72 12.05 -1.61
CA LEU A 31 0.28 11.82 -1.41
C LEU A 31 -0.56 12.39 -2.56
N THR A 32 -0.15 13.54 -3.12
CA THR A 32 -0.84 14.16 -4.26
C THR A 32 -0.75 13.31 -5.53
N GLU A 33 0.34 12.56 -5.74
CA GLU A 33 0.46 11.65 -6.87
C GLU A 33 -0.49 10.45 -6.72
N LEU A 34 -0.59 9.89 -5.50
CA LEU A 34 -1.53 8.82 -5.21
C LEU A 34 -2.98 9.29 -5.37
N ALA A 35 -3.30 10.49 -4.87
CA ALA A 35 -4.63 11.07 -5.03
C ALA A 35 -5.01 11.22 -6.51
N ALA A 36 -4.06 11.65 -7.36
CA ALA A 36 -4.29 11.79 -8.81
C ALA A 36 -4.47 10.45 -9.54
N LEU A 37 -4.04 9.33 -8.94
CA LEU A 37 -4.25 8.00 -9.51
C LEU A 37 -5.61 7.40 -9.18
N ARG A 38 -6.34 7.94 -8.21
CA ARG A 38 -7.66 7.45 -7.81
C ARG A 38 -8.64 7.53 -8.97
N ARG A 39 -9.39 6.43 -9.17
CA ARG A 39 -10.52 6.35 -10.10
C ARG A 39 -11.45 5.22 -9.65
N PRO A 40 -12.77 5.35 -9.79
CA PRO A 40 -13.68 4.23 -9.59
C PRO A 40 -13.24 2.98 -10.37
N GLY A 41 -13.22 1.84 -9.69
CA GLY A 41 -12.82 0.56 -10.26
C GLY A 41 -11.32 0.36 -10.48
N ARG A 42 -10.47 1.35 -10.17
CA ARG A 42 -9.02 1.18 -10.20
C ARG A 42 -8.50 0.81 -8.82
N VAL A 43 -7.65 -0.22 -8.80
CA VAL A 43 -6.88 -0.62 -7.64
C VAL A 43 -5.49 0.00 -7.70
N VAL A 44 -5.00 0.45 -6.55
CA VAL A 44 -3.64 0.97 -6.43
C VAL A 44 -2.87 0.11 -5.44
N LEU A 45 -1.70 -0.38 -5.85
CA LEU A 45 -0.77 -1.11 -5.01
C LEU A 45 0.44 -0.21 -4.73
N LEU A 46 0.75 0.01 -3.47
CA LEU A 46 1.89 0.82 -3.04
C LEU A 46 2.86 -0.03 -2.24
N TYR A 47 4.09 -0.12 -2.71
CA TYR A 47 5.21 -0.61 -1.91
C TYR A 47 5.59 0.41 -0.83
N HIS A 48 6.00 -0.07 0.34
CA HIS A 48 6.66 0.75 1.35
C HIS A 48 7.71 -0.06 2.13
N HIS A 49 8.92 0.50 2.22
CA HIS A 49 9.95 -0.08 3.06
C HIS A 49 9.60 0.10 4.53
N GLN A 50 9.55 -0.97 5.31
CA GLN A 50 9.24 -0.84 6.74
C GLN A 50 10.30 0.01 7.44
N THR A 51 9.86 1.00 8.21
CA THR A 51 10.73 1.86 9.01
C THR A 51 10.79 1.41 10.48
N ARG A 52 11.39 2.25 11.33
CA ARG A 52 11.42 2.06 12.79
C ARG A 52 10.27 2.81 13.48
N TYR A 53 9.08 2.76 12.87
CA TYR A 53 7.93 3.51 13.37
C TYR A 53 7.59 3.13 14.83
N PRO A 54 7.32 4.10 15.72
CA PRO A 54 6.99 3.82 17.11
C PRO A 54 5.77 2.90 17.26
N GLY A 55 5.91 1.85 18.07
CA GLY A 55 4.87 0.83 18.25
C GLY A 55 4.86 -0.27 17.18
N GLY A 56 5.84 -0.27 16.27
CA GLY A 56 6.10 -1.37 15.34
C GLY A 56 5.18 -1.41 14.13
N ALA A 57 5.25 -2.53 13.41
CA ALA A 57 4.65 -2.69 12.09
C ALA A 57 3.13 -2.45 12.05
N ALA A 58 2.39 -2.91 13.05
CA ALA A 58 0.94 -2.70 13.07
C ALA A 58 0.58 -1.21 13.21
N ASN A 59 1.35 -0.45 13.99
CA ASN A 59 1.13 1.00 14.14
C ASN A 59 1.56 1.75 12.89
N GLU A 60 2.65 1.33 12.26
CA GLU A 60 3.10 1.88 10.98
C GLU A 60 2.05 1.67 9.88
N ALA A 61 1.52 0.44 9.77
CA ALA A 61 0.49 0.10 8.80
C ALA A 61 -0.77 0.95 8.99
N ARG A 62 -1.24 1.13 10.23
CA ARG A 62 -2.38 2.00 10.54
C ARG A 62 -2.08 3.48 10.24
N HIS A 63 -0.87 3.95 10.57
CA HIS A 63 -0.48 5.33 10.29
C HIS A 63 -0.50 5.63 8.79
N ILE A 64 0.08 4.73 7.97
CA ILE A 64 0.07 4.87 6.52
C ILE A 64 -1.34 4.76 5.97
N ALA A 65 -2.13 3.78 6.43
CA ALA A 65 -3.51 3.63 6.00
C ALA A 65 -4.35 4.88 6.28
N SER A 66 -4.24 5.47 7.48
CA SER A 66 -4.92 6.74 7.80
C SER A 66 -4.60 7.82 6.78
N ARG A 67 -3.31 7.98 6.40
CA ARG A 67 -2.91 8.97 5.39
C ARG A 67 -3.47 8.69 4.00
N LEU A 68 -3.63 7.41 3.64
CA LEU A 68 -4.22 7.00 2.37
C LEU A 68 -5.75 7.26 2.38
N THR A 69 -6.43 6.98 3.48
CA THR A 69 -7.85 7.30 3.65
C THR A 69 -8.11 8.80 3.66
N ASP A 70 -7.21 9.60 4.26
CA ASP A 70 -7.29 11.07 4.27
C ASP A 70 -7.27 11.68 2.86
N ILE A 71 -6.58 11.02 1.91
CA ILE A 71 -6.58 11.41 0.49
C ILE A 71 -7.66 10.70 -0.33
N GLY A 72 -8.57 9.99 0.34
CA GLY A 72 -9.85 9.50 -0.17
C GLY A 72 -9.87 8.08 -0.74
N PHE A 73 -8.85 7.26 -0.51
CA PHE A 73 -9.01 5.81 -0.76
C PHE A 73 -10.07 5.25 0.21
N GLU A 74 -11.02 4.48 -0.30
CA GLU A 74 -12.16 3.97 0.47
C GLU A 74 -11.81 2.75 1.29
N THR A 75 -10.90 1.92 0.77
CA THR A 75 -10.41 0.74 1.47
C THR A 75 -8.90 0.67 1.39
N VAL A 76 -8.27 0.25 2.49
CA VAL A 76 -6.83 -0.02 2.54
C VAL A 76 -6.62 -1.37 3.22
N ASP A 77 -6.13 -2.33 2.46
CA ASP A 77 -5.57 -3.57 2.97
C ASP A 77 -4.04 -3.50 2.88
N ALA A 78 -3.32 -4.27 3.68
CA ALA A 78 -1.87 -4.37 3.56
C ALA A 78 -1.37 -5.77 3.83
N ILE A 79 -0.29 -6.14 3.16
CA ILE A 79 0.50 -7.31 3.50
C ILE A 79 1.92 -6.89 3.80
N ARG A 80 2.47 -7.40 4.89
CA ARG A 80 3.86 -7.26 5.25
C ARG A 80 4.60 -8.54 4.95
N LEU A 81 5.64 -8.45 4.12
CA LEU A 81 6.52 -9.56 3.80
C LEU A 81 7.85 -9.38 4.53
N ARG A 82 8.32 -10.45 5.19
CA ARG A 82 9.52 -10.43 6.04
C ARG A 82 10.76 -11.23 5.53
N PRO A 83 10.94 -11.56 4.23
CA PRO A 83 12.19 -12.17 3.80
C PRO A 83 13.30 -11.12 3.70
N TYR A 84 14.41 -11.33 4.42
CA TYR A 84 15.60 -10.47 4.48
C TYR A 84 15.34 -9.08 5.08
N SER A 85 14.60 -8.22 4.38
CA SER A 85 14.17 -6.91 4.86
C SER A 85 12.67 -6.77 4.72
N SER A 86 12.05 -6.25 5.77
CA SER A 86 10.60 -6.17 5.88
C SER A 86 10.01 -5.06 5.02
N ARG A 87 8.94 -5.38 4.29
CA ARG A 87 8.27 -4.49 3.33
C ARG A 87 6.77 -4.61 3.47
N PHE A 88 6.08 -3.51 3.36
CA PHE A 88 4.64 -3.47 3.20
C PHE A 88 4.27 -3.33 1.72
N TYR A 89 3.13 -3.90 1.38
CA TYR A 89 2.42 -3.65 0.15
C TYR A 89 0.99 -3.28 0.55
N PHE A 90 0.64 -2.02 0.34
CA PHE A 90 -0.69 -1.48 0.61
C PHE A 90 -1.53 -1.61 -0.65
N LEU A 91 -2.71 -2.19 -0.51
CA LEU A 91 -3.65 -2.43 -1.58
C LEU A 91 -4.88 -1.56 -1.32
N MET A 92 -5.06 -0.52 -2.14
CA MET A 92 -6.14 0.45 -1.98
C MET A 92 -7.23 0.24 -3.02
N ASP A 93 -8.48 0.43 -2.58
CA ASP A 93 -9.71 0.28 -3.38
C ASP A 93 -9.87 -1.12 -4.02
N ALA A 94 -9.28 -2.13 -3.37
CA ALA A 94 -9.43 -3.51 -3.81
C ALA A 94 -10.82 -4.07 -3.54
N ASP A 95 -11.34 -4.77 -4.56
CA ASP A 95 -12.57 -5.52 -4.46
C ASP A 95 -12.39 -6.78 -3.57
N GLN A 96 -13.51 -7.44 -3.30
CA GLN A 96 -13.51 -8.67 -2.51
C GLN A 96 -12.65 -9.77 -3.15
N THR A 97 -12.65 -9.87 -4.49
CA THR A 97 -11.86 -10.85 -5.24
C THR A 97 -10.36 -10.71 -4.96
N LEU A 98 -9.84 -9.48 -5.04
CA LEU A 98 -8.43 -9.21 -4.78
C LEU A 98 -8.08 -9.39 -3.30
N ARG A 99 -8.99 -9.05 -2.38
CA ARG A 99 -8.79 -9.30 -0.95
C ARG A 99 -8.67 -10.79 -0.64
N GLU A 100 -9.49 -11.63 -1.27
CA GLU A 100 -9.40 -13.08 -1.13
C GLU A 100 -8.08 -13.63 -1.69
N ARG A 101 -7.67 -13.17 -2.88
CA ARG A 101 -6.36 -13.51 -3.45
C ARG A 101 -5.19 -13.09 -2.55
N LEU A 102 -5.31 -11.93 -1.88
CA LEU A 102 -4.31 -11.46 -0.92
C LEU A 102 -4.23 -12.38 0.30
N ARG A 103 -5.37 -12.85 0.83
CA ARG A 103 -5.42 -13.85 1.91
C ARG A 103 -4.79 -15.17 1.48
N GLU A 104 -5.12 -15.68 0.30
CA GLU A 104 -4.52 -16.91 -0.24
C GLU A 104 -3.01 -16.77 -0.45
N PHE A 105 -2.55 -15.61 -0.92
CA PHE A 105 -1.14 -15.30 -1.04
C PHE A 105 -0.43 -15.32 0.33
N ALA A 106 -1.00 -14.64 1.33
CA ALA A 106 -0.46 -14.64 2.69
C ALA A 106 -0.40 -16.05 3.27
N ASN A 107 -1.44 -16.87 3.08
CA ASN A 107 -1.49 -18.25 3.54
C ASN A 107 -0.39 -19.12 2.92
N ARG A 108 -0.14 -18.99 1.60
CA ARG A 108 0.96 -19.71 0.91
C ARG A 108 2.34 -19.30 1.43
N TRP A 109 2.50 -18.04 1.83
CA TRP A 109 3.75 -17.52 2.40
C TRP A 109 3.94 -17.88 3.88
N GLY A 110 2.87 -18.25 4.58
CA GLY A 110 2.88 -18.68 5.96
C GLY A 110 3.46 -17.62 6.90
N THR A 111 4.35 -18.04 7.80
CA THR A 111 4.94 -17.17 8.83
C THR A 111 5.87 -16.08 8.30
N LYS A 112 6.08 -15.97 6.99
CA LYS A 112 6.84 -14.88 6.35
C LYS A 112 5.96 -13.72 5.90
N ALA A 113 4.64 -13.90 5.92
CA ALA A 113 3.65 -12.86 5.64
C ALA A 113 2.88 -12.50 6.92
N GLU A 114 2.46 -11.25 7.01
CA GLU A 114 1.55 -10.75 8.03
C GLU A 114 0.51 -9.88 7.31
N LEU A 115 -0.76 -10.23 7.47
CA LEU A 115 -1.87 -9.60 6.75
C LEU A 115 -2.59 -8.61 7.66
N PHE A 116 -2.92 -7.45 7.11
CA PHE A 116 -3.69 -6.40 7.74
C PHE A 116 -4.88 -6.09 6.82
N LEU A 117 -6.09 -6.31 7.29
CA LEU A 117 -7.30 -6.07 6.49
C LEU A 117 -8.11 -4.95 7.10
N HIS A 118 -8.77 -4.17 6.24
CA HIS A 118 -9.62 -3.05 6.64
C HIS A 118 -8.88 -2.08 7.58
N LEU A 119 -7.68 -1.67 7.15
CA LEU A 119 -6.92 -0.65 7.86
C LEU A 119 -7.58 0.71 7.58
N ALA A 120 -8.05 1.34 8.67
CA ALA A 120 -8.86 2.56 8.69
C ALA A 120 -10.29 2.38 8.17
#